data_AF-A0A3D4M637-F1
#
_entry.id   AF-A0A3D4M637-F1
#
_cell.length_a   1.000
_cell.length_b   1.000
_cell.length_c   1.000
_cell.angle_alpha   90.00
_cell.angle_beta   90.00
_cell.angle_gamma   90.00
#
_symmetry.space_group_name_H-M   'P 1'
#
loop_
_entity.id
_entity.type
_entity.pdbx_description
1 polymer ?
#
loop_
_entity_poly.entity_id
_entity_poly.type
_entity_poly.pdbx_seq_one_letter_code
_entity_poly.pdbx_strand_id
1 'polypeptide(L)'
;MRETPDFKSQNSIVRLHYFYGGSDWWITQMDLEQRLGYGFVCLNGDWQCAEYGTVSIEELCSLDVVNIDLYWSPIPLVDILEGQR
;
A
#
# COMPACT_ATOMS: atom_id res chain seq x y z
N MET A 1 -3.51 17.81 11.42
CA MET A 1 -4.67 16.94 11.69
C MET A 1 -4.24 15.58 11.17
N ARG A 2 -4.02 14.56 12.02
CA ARG A 2 -3.64 13.24 11.51
C ARG A 2 -4.90 12.61 10.93
N GLU A 3 -4.91 12.39 9.62
CA GLU A 3 -5.99 11.66 8.96
C GLU A 3 -5.85 10.19 9.37
N THR A 4 -6.65 9.77 10.36
CA THR A 4 -6.83 8.35 10.65
C THR A 4 -7.40 7.68 9.40
N PRO A 5 -6.88 6.52 8.97
CA PRO A 5 -7.46 5.76 7.87
C PRO A 5 -8.95 5.57 8.12
N ASP A 6 -9.79 6.07 7.20
CA ASP A 6 -11.25 5.99 7.32
C ASP A 6 -11.67 4.51 7.50
N PHE A 7 -12.70 4.23 8.29
CA PHE A 7 -13.16 2.86 8.54
C PHE A 7 -13.42 2.08 7.23
N LYS A 8 -13.85 2.76 6.15
CA LYS A 8 -13.99 2.14 4.83
C LYS A 8 -12.66 1.65 4.24
N SER A 9 -11.56 2.35 4.50
CA SER A 9 -10.23 1.98 3.99
C SER A 9 -9.73 0.66 4.59
N GLN A 10 -10.03 0.38 5.85
CA GLN A 10 -9.55 -0.82 6.56
C GLN A 10 -10.18 -2.13 6.07
N ASN A 11 -11.42 -2.08 5.56
CA ASN A 11 -12.10 -3.25 5.00
C ASN A 11 -11.84 -3.43 3.50
N SER A 12 -10.92 -2.66 2.93
CA SER A 12 -10.53 -2.79 1.53
C SER A 12 -9.67 -4.04 1.32
N ILE A 13 -9.89 -4.74 0.22
CA ILE A 13 -9.04 -5.87 -0.18
C ILE A 13 -7.79 -5.32 -0.86
N VAL A 14 -6.62 -5.68 -0.32
CA VAL A 14 -5.33 -5.39 -0.95
C VAL A 14 -5.10 -6.37 -2.08
N ARG A 15 -4.92 -5.85 -3.29
CA ARG A 15 -4.79 -6.66 -4.52
C ARG A 15 -3.36 -6.73 -5.02
N LEU A 16 -2.55 -5.71 -4.76
CA LEU A 16 -1.14 -5.67 -5.12
C LEU A 16 -0.31 -5.23 -3.93
N HIS A 17 0.91 -5.75 -3.88
CA HIS A 17 1.90 -5.36 -2.90
C HIS A 17 3.23 -5.07 -3.61
N TYR A 18 3.71 -3.85 -3.43
CA TYR A 18 5.06 -3.46 -3.80
C TYR A 18 5.89 -3.29 -2.54
N PHE A 19 7.18 -3.59 -2.60
CA PHE A 19 8.07 -3.49 -1.45
C PHE A 19 9.51 -3.16 -1.84
N TYR A 20 10.20 -2.47 -0.94
CA TYR A 20 11.63 -2.23 -1.00
C TYR A 20 12.18 -1.75 0.35
N GLY A 21 13.22 -2.40 0.87
CA GLY A 21 14.02 -1.84 1.98
C GLY A 21 13.23 -1.51 3.26
N GLY A 22 12.18 -2.27 3.57
CA GLY A 22 11.26 -2.01 4.69
C GLY A 22 10.17 -0.98 4.38
N SER A 23 10.09 -0.51 3.13
CA SER A 23 8.94 0.23 2.62
C SER A 23 7.99 -0.71 1.90
N ASP A 24 6.70 -0.52 2.12
CA ASP A 24 5.62 -1.37 1.64
C ASP A 24 4.48 -0.49 1.11
N TRP A 25 3.95 -0.86 -0.07
CA TRP A 25 2.79 -0.25 -0.69
C TRP A 25 1.74 -1.32 -0.96
N TRP A 26 0.67 -1.31 -0.18
CA TRP A 26 -0.48 -2.21 -0.31
C TRP A 26 -1.61 -1.52 -1.07
N ILE A 27 -1.74 -1.86 -2.35
CA ILE A 27 -2.69 -1.22 -3.26
C ILE A 27 -4.02 -1.96 -3.22
N THR A 28 -5.10 -1.24 -2.90
CA THR A 28 -6.46 -1.76 -2.83
C THR A 28 -7.26 -1.47 -4.10
N GLN A 29 -6.96 -0.34 -4.76
CA GLN A 29 -7.60 0.12 -5.97
C GLN A 29 -6.57 0.77 -6.91
N MET A 30 -6.83 0.71 -8.21
CA MET A 30 -6.07 1.46 -9.22
C MET A 30 -7.01 2.26 -10.11
N ASP A 31 -6.58 3.46 -10.47
CA ASP A 31 -7.06 4.19 -11.63
C ASP A 31 -6.10 3.86 -12.80
N LEU A 32 -6.60 3.11 -13.78
CA LEU A 32 -5.81 2.67 -14.93
C LEU A 32 -5.60 3.78 -15.97
N GLU A 33 -6.48 4.77 -16.02
CA GLU A 33 -6.37 5.91 -16.95
C GLU A 33 -5.26 6.86 -16.49
N GLN A 34 -5.20 7.11 -15.18
CA GLN A 34 -4.20 7.99 -14.57
C GLN A 34 -2.95 7.25 -14.07
N ARG A 35 -2.96 5.92 -14.09
CA ARG A 35 -1.90 5.05 -13.55
C ARG A 35 -1.57 5.34 -12.08
N LEU A 36 -2.61 5.58 -11.29
CA LEU A 36 -2.53 5.84 -9.86
C LEU A 36 -3.02 4.63 -9.06
N GLY A 37 -2.27 4.24 -8.04
CA GLY A 37 -2.69 3.28 -7.02
C GLY A 37 -3.22 4.00 -5.79
N TYR A 38 -4.30 3.51 -5.22
CA TYR A 38 -4.81 3.93 -3.92
C TYR A 38 -4.59 2.80 -2.94
N GLY A 39 -4.04 3.10 -1.77
CA GLY A 39 -3.61 2.06 -0.85
C GLY A 39 -2.96 2.57 0.41
N PHE A 40 -2.53 1.61 1.23
CA PHE A 40 -1.78 1.88 2.45
C PHE A 40 -0.28 1.83 2.17
N VAL A 41 0.46 2.79 2.72
CA VAL A 41 1.88 2.94 2.51
C VAL A 41 2.58 3.05 3.86
N CYS A 42 3.60 2.22 4.06
CA CYS A 42 4.51 2.32 5.18
C CYS A 42 5.92 2.49 4.62
N LEU A 43 6.62 3.56 4.96
CA LEU A 43 7.97 3.81 4.47
C LEU A 43 8.99 3.53 5.56
N ASN A 44 10.08 2.86 5.22
CA ASN A 44 11.17 2.52 6.14
C ASN A 44 10.72 1.81 7.44
N GLY A 45 9.59 1.10 7.41
CA GLY A 45 8.99 0.46 8.57
C GLY A 45 8.44 1.43 9.62
N ASP A 46 8.30 2.73 9.29
CA ASP A 46 7.77 3.73 10.21
C ASP A 46 6.24 3.72 10.23
N TRP A 47 5.70 2.79 11.01
CA TRP A 47 4.26 2.63 11.22
C TRP A 47 3.58 3.84 11.87
N GLN A 48 4.32 4.76 12.51
CA GLN A 48 3.74 5.98 13.08
C GLN A 48 3.42 7.02 12.01
N CYS A 49 4.16 6.97 10.90
CA CYS A 49 3.99 7.84 9.74
C CYS A 49 3.33 7.13 8.56
N ALA A 50 2.96 5.85 8.70
CA ALA A 50 2.25 5.11 7.68
C ALA A 50 0.85 5.70 7.43
N GLU A 51 0.44 5.74 6.17
CA GLU A 51 -0.79 6.43 5.76
C GLU A 51 -1.51 5.71 4.63
N TYR A 52 -2.81 5.98 4.50
CA TYR A 52 -3.60 5.55 3.36
C TYR A 52 -3.69 6.70 2.35
N GLY A 53 -3.13 6.51 1.17
CA GLY A 53 -2.93 7.58 0.21
C GLY A 53 -2.96 7.11 -1.24
N THR A 54 -2.50 8.01 -2.11
CA THR A 54 -2.36 7.76 -3.55
C THR A 54 -0.88 7.67 -3.89
N VAL A 55 -0.51 6.76 -4.79
CA VAL A 55 0.84 6.59 -5.29
C VAL A 55 0.84 6.43 -6.81
N SER A 56 1.85 6.97 -7.49
CA SER A 56 2.03 6.76 -8.92
C SER A 56 2.61 5.37 -9.17
N ILE A 57 1.89 4.54 -9.94
CA ILE A 57 2.38 3.21 -10.34
C ILE A 57 3.56 3.35 -11.28
N GLU A 58 3.57 4.36 -12.14
CA GLU A 58 4.70 4.62 -13.03
C GLU A 58 5.98 4.96 -12.25
N GLU A 59 5.86 5.76 -11.18
CA GLU A 59 7.02 6.07 -10.34
C GLU A 59 7.54 4.82 -9.64
N LEU A 60 6.66 4.01 -9.05
CA LEU A 60 7.05 2.73 -8.43
C LEU A 60 7.75 1.81 -9.43
N CYS A 61 7.24 1.69 -10.66
CA CYS A 61 7.85 0.85 -11.70
C CYS A 61 9.12 1.46 -12.30
N SER A 62 9.34 2.77 -12.19
CA SER A 62 10.57 3.43 -12.65
C SER A 62 11.75 3.25 -11.69
N LEU A 63 11.47 2.81 -10.46
CA LEU A 63 12.48 2.55 -9.44
C LEU A 63 12.95 1.09 -9.57
N ASP A 64 14.16 0.86 -10.06
CA ASP A 64 14.75 -0.48 -10.24
C ASP A 64 14.88 -1.30 -8.95
N VAL A 65 14.73 -0.64 -7.80
CA VAL A 65 14.85 -1.24 -6.48
C VAL A 65 13.52 -1.74 -5.91
N VAL A 66 12.40 -1.24 -6.43
CA VAL A 66 11.06 -1.62 -5.98
C VAL A 66 10.66 -2.93 -6.64
N ASN A 67 10.26 -3.89 -5.81
CA ASN A 67 9.80 -5.20 -6.27
C ASN A 67 8.27 -5.29 -6.12
N ILE A 68 7.65 -6.07 -6.99
CA ILE A 68 6.25 -6.50 -6.85
C ILE A 68 6.22 -7.91 -6.29
N ASP A 69 5.36 -8.17 -5.29
CA ASP A 69 5.18 -9.51 -4.76
C ASP A 69 4.33 -10.36 -5.72
N LEU A 70 4.99 -11.26 -6.46
CA LEU A 70 4.36 -12.17 -7.42
C LEU A 70 3.59 -13.32 -6.76
N TYR A 71 3.77 -13.55 -5.46
CA TYR A 71 3.05 -14.56 -4.69
C TYR A 71 1.93 -13.96 -3.85
N TRP A 72 1.70 -12.64 -3.97
CA TRP A 72 0.65 -11.95 -3.24
C TRP A 72 -0.72 -12.54 -3.54
N SER A 73 -1.45 -12.88 -2.48
CA SER A 73 -2.85 -13.29 -2.55
C SER A 73 -3.72 -12.19 -1.96
N PRO A 74 -4.88 -11.86 -2.56
CA PRO A 74 -5.71 -10.79 -2.04
C PRO A 74 -6.16 -11.05 -0.60
N ILE A 75 -5.86 -10.11 0.30
CA ILE A 75 -6.25 -10.16 1.72
C ILE A 75 -6.81 -8.81 2.19
N PRO A 76 -7.67 -8.79 3.21
CA PRO A 76 -8.14 -7.54 3.82
C PRO A 76 -6.98 -6.71 4.37
N LEU A 77 -7.04 -5.39 4.21
CA LEU A 77 -6.03 -4.50 4.78
C LEU A 77 -5.97 -4.62 6.31
N VAL A 78 -7.11 -4.81 6.97
CA VAL A 78 -7.18 -5.01 8.42
C VAL A 78 -6.29 -6.17 8.91
N ASP A 79 -6.24 -7.29 8.19
CA ASP A 79 -5.43 -8.45 8.58
C ASP A 79 -3.92 -8.11 8.55
N ILE A 80 -3.50 -7.28 7.59
CA ILE A 80 -2.12 -6.77 7.52
C ILE A 80 -1.83 -5.86 8.71
N LEU A 81 -2.74 -4.94 9.03
CA LEU A 81 -2.58 -3.99 10.14
C LEU A 81 -2.57 -4.68 11.51
N GLU A 82 -3.37 -5.75 11.68
CA GLU A 82 -3.38 -6.54 12.92
C GLU A 82 -2.09 -7.33 13.11
N GLY A 83 -1.46 -7.80 12.02
CA GLY A 83 -0.18 -8.51 12.06
C GLY A 83 1.02 -7.66 12.50
N GLN A 84 0.85 -6.35 12.68
CA GLN A 84 1.92 -5.40 13.06
C GLN A 84 1.81 -4.93 14.52
N ARG A 85 0.85 -5.47 15.28
CA ARG A 85 0.65 -5.18 16.71
C ARG A 85 1.52 -6.02 17.63
#